data_AF-A0A517QW21-F1
#
_entry.id   AF-A0A517QW21-F1
#
_cell.length_a   1.000
_cell.length_b   1.000
_cell.length_c   1.000
_cell.angle_alpha   90.00
_cell.angle_beta   90.00
_cell.angle_gamma   90.00
#
_symmetry.space_group_name_H-M   'P 1'
#
loop_
_entity.id
_entity.type
_entity.pdbx_description
1 polymer ?
#
loop_
_entity_poly.entity_id
_entity_poly.type
_entity_poly.pdbx_seq_one_letter_code
_entity_poly.pdbx_strand_id
1 'polypeptide(L)'
;MAMLLVGVALAPLGCTRRPPPVQTGNADEDSCTDLLDSAMPLLEPGTLGVSADTGRAVQLLSQWISNDDCDFQDAVEPLDEEDSELLERLFTKEDAATVAQLQFGEEDVIHVRDRILDRRMAEGLTKNLDSDRERIAHLFDSVVQNIALIPPGGTEIPLSTFNITLIGRGTAADRAWVFVELLRQLQLDSVIIRPQLVDGDAADGDRLFVGVTTLDGILLFDPAAGIPVPSADQVAPADRSAAELAVTASIRPATLKEVVADPTLLTAYDSASEPIAAEQLMPPRVSVIATTSHARGAVDVLEQSLAGEYTVRLYDPLHNSSAGPGLIDRISRFGEGIFTADDVTLWDYPQRRMKEARRLSESDQSRLRLRLIGFDAPVEINRETQSETRTGRQREARLEMLSGRPVQAIKEFQLIRIDERFGNQTNVRPDIRTMYRQATDDAFYWTALCQFERGGANFPTSAATAARYVENGSGWVAEAQRLQATALAASGEFEKALEVVDRCRADGIDTTRLNVLAERWRTKQDADTAEDSAVDESSE
;
A
#
# COMPACT_ATOMS: atom_id res chain seq x y z
N MET A 1 -16.04 46.35 17.36
CA MET A 1 -14.93 45.38 17.27
C MET A 1 -15.44 44.07 17.85
N ALA A 2 -16.20 43.33 17.05
CA ALA A 2 -16.84 42.08 17.42
C ALA A 2 -16.30 41.00 16.47
N MET A 3 -15.56 40.06 17.04
CA MET A 3 -14.91 38.95 16.34
C MET A 3 -15.98 37.90 16.01
N LEU A 4 -16.31 37.77 14.73
CA LEU A 4 -17.21 36.75 14.22
C LEU A 4 -16.41 35.45 14.07
N LEU A 5 -16.58 34.54 15.02
CA LEU A 5 -16.10 33.15 14.92
C LEU A 5 -17.04 32.40 13.99
N VAL A 6 -16.64 32.23 12.73
CA VAL A 6 -17.29 31.32 11.79
C VAL A 6 -16.78 29.92 12.12
N GLY A 7 -17.56 29.18 12.90
CA GLY A 7 -17.36 27.75 13.09
C GLY A 7 -17.75 27.00 11.82
N VAL A 8 -16.77 26.52 11.08
CA VAL A 8 -16.95 25.56 9.98
C VAL A 8 -17.29 24.22 10.62
N ALA A 9 -18.56 23.83 10.53
CA ALA A 9 -19.01 22.48 10.88
C ALA A 9 -18.61 21.54 9.72
N LEU A 10 -17.50 20.82 9.89
CA LEU A 10 -17.21 19.61 9.12
C LEU A 10 -18.25 18.55 9.53
N ALA A 11 -19.23 18.31 8.67
CA ALA A 11 -20.09 17.14 8.82
C ALA A 11 -19.27 15.90 8.45
N PRO A 12 -19.10 14.91 9.33
CA PRO A 12 -18.55 13.63 8.92
C PRO A 12 -19.57 12.98 7.98
N LEU A 13 -19.22 12.83 6.70
CA LEU A 13 -19.98 12.04 5.73
C LEU A 13 -19.84 10.53 5.95
N GLY A 14 -19.36 10.09 7.13
CA GLY A 14 -19.43 8.71 7.56
C GLY A 14 -20.79 8.43 8.19
N CYS A 15 -21.79 8.08 7.38
CA CYS A 15 -23.01 7.44 7.87
C CYS A 15 -22.64 6.05 8.37
N THR A 16 -22.18 5.95 9.63
CA THR A 16 -22.14 4.65 10.31
C THR A 16 -23.59 4.22 10.49
N ARG A 17 -23.99 3.15 9.81
CA ARG A 17 -25.24 2.44 10.10
C ARG A 17 -25.23 2.21 11.60
N ARG A 18 -26.30 2.65 12.28
CA ARG A 18 -26.42 2.40 13.73
C ARG A 18 -26.27 0.89 13.89
N PRO A 19 -25.30 0.38 14.66
CA PRO A 19 -25.16 -1.05 14.86
C PRO A 19 -26.53 -1.60 15.28
N PRO A 20 -26.92 -2.78 14.78
CA PRO A 20 -28.20 -3.38 15.14
C PRO A 20 -28.37 -3.29 16.67
N PRO A 21 -29.57 -2.95 17.17
CA PRO A 21 -29.78 -2.73 18.59
C PRO A 21 -29.34 -3.97 19.37
N VAL A 22 -28.25 -3.83 20.13
CA VAL A 22 -27.75 -4.85 21.06
C VAL A 22 -28.85 -5.08 22.09
N GLN A 23 -29.57 -6.19 21.97
CA GLN A 23 -30.59 -6.60 22.91
C GLN A 23 -29.91 -7.22 24.12
N THR A 24 -29.53 -6.39 25.09
CA THR A 24 -28.85 -6.85 26.30
C THR A 24 -29.66 -7.93 27.03
N GLY A 25 -29.11 -9.14 27.04
CA GLY A 25 -29.40 -10.14 28.06
C GLY A 25 -30.03 -11.43 27.56
N ASN A 26 -29.20 -12.39 27.17
CA ASN A 26 -29.38 -13.82 27.42
C ASN A 26 -28.05 -14.57 27.16
N ALA A 27 -27.93 -15.78 27.69
CA ALA A 27 -26.78 -16.70 27.50
C ALA A 27 -26.48 -17.05 26.02
N ASP A 28 -27.32 -16.58 25.10
CA ASP A 28 -27.24 -16.78 23.66
C ASP A 28 -26.28 -15.76 22.99
N GLU A 29 -26.08 -14.55 23.55
CA GLU A 29 -25.14 -13.53 23.03
C GLU A 29 -23.66 -13.95 23.16
N ASP A 30 -23.35 -14.74 24.20
CA ASP A 30 -21.99 -15.23 24.45
C ASP A 30 -21.52 -16.15 23.32
N SER A 31 -22.42 -16.97 22.74
CA SER A 31 -22.06 -17.93 21.69
C SER A 31 -21.64 -17.28 20.37
N CYS A 32 -22.24 -16.14 20.00
CA CYS A 32 -21.90 -15.43 18.76
C CYS A 32 -20.55 -14.73 18.86
N THR A 33 -20.31 -14.08 20.00
CA THR A 33 -19.05 -13.43 20.31
C THR A 33 -17.92 -14.44 20.41
N ASP A 34 -18.15 -15.58 21.09
CA ASP A 34 -17.15 -16.65 21.25
C ASP A 34 -16.68 -17.25 19.91
N LEU A 35 -17.58 -17.42 18.95
CA LEU A 35 -17.23 -17.93 17.61
C LEU A 35 -16.36 -16.93 16.84
N LEU A 36 -16.72 -15.64 16.89
CA LEU A 36 -15.95 -14.59 16.24
C LEU A 36 -14.59 -14.41 16.92
N ASP A 37 -14.54 -14.37 18.25
CA ASP A 37 -13.31 -14.31 19.05
C ASP A 37 -12.39 -15.52 18.81
N SER A 38 -12.97 -16.67 18.46
CA SER A 38 -12.21 -17.85 18.04
C SER A 38 -11.68 -17.75 16.60
N ALA A 39 -12.41 -17.05 15.71
CA ALA A 39 -12.05 -16.92 14.31
C ALA A 39 -10.99 -15.83 14.07
N MET A 40 -11.14 -14.65 14.68
CA MET A 40 -10.30 -13.48 14.40
C MET A 40 -8.79 -13.71 14.62
N PRO A 41 -8.33 -14.37 15.69
CA PRO A 41 -6.90 -14.66 15.87
C PRO A 41 -6.31 -15.56 14.76
N LEU A 42 -7.13 -16.38 14.11
CA LEU A 42 -6.69 -17.21 12.98
C LEU A 42 -6.48 -16.39 11.70
N LEU A 43 -7.14 -15.23 11.59
CA LEU A 43 -7.07 -14.32 10.44
C LEU A 43 -5.91 -13.34 10.54
N GLU A 44 -5.18 -13.33 11.65
CA GLU A 44 -4.04 -12.44 11.86
C GLU A 44 -2.95 -12.64 10.79
N PRO A 45 -2.32 -11.54 10.29
CA PRO A 45 -1.24 -11.60 9.29
C PRO A 45 -0.06 -12.50 9.68
N GLY A 46 0.22 -12.63 10.98
CA GLY A 46 1.27 -13.53 11.50
C GLY A 46 0.85 -14.99 11.65
N THR A 47 -0.45 -15.29 11.60
CA THR A 47 -1.03 -16.60 11.95
C THR A 47 -1.53 -17.35 10.73
N LEU A 48 -2.31 -16.70 9.86
CA LEU A 48 -2.96 -17.36 8.72
C LEU A 48 -1.95 -17.82 7.66
N GLY A 49 -1.96 -19.12 7.35
CA GLY A 49 -1.00 -19.75 6.43
C GLY A 49 0.35 -20.09 7.08
N VAL A 50 0.49 -19.84 8.38
CA VAL A 50 1.69 -20.16 9.17
C VAL A 50 1.38 -21.25 10.18
N SER A 51 0.49 -20.94 11.12
CA SER A 51 0.04 -21.83 12.19
C SER A 51 -1.47 -22.11 12.11
N ALA A 52 -2.23 -21.25 11.42
CA ALA A 52 -3.64 -21.47 11.12
C ALA A 52 -3.85 -21.85 9.63
N ASP A 53 -4.78 -22.78 9.42
CA ASP A 53 -5.22 -23.22 8.10
C ASP A 53 -6.41 -22.37 7.61
N THR A 54 -6.40 -22.00 6.33
CA THR A 54 -7.48 -21.21 5.70
C THR A 54 -8.84 -21.90 5.80
N GLY A 55 -8.89 -23.23 5.62
CA GLY A 55 -10.14 -23.99 5.69
C GLY A 55 -10.76 -23.95 7.08
N ARG A 56 -9.94 -24.00 8.15
CA ARG A 56 -10.40 -23.84 9.54
C ARG A 56 -11.02 -22.46 9.77
N ALA A 57 -10.41 -21.40 9.27
CA ALA A 57 -10.93 -20.04 9.39
C ALA A 57 -12.26 -19.86 8.62
N VAL A 58 -12.34 -20.39 7.39
CA VAL A 58 -13.59 -20.40 6.61
C VAL A 58 -14.70 -21.13 7.36
N GLN A 59 -14.39 -22.28 7.96
CA GLN A 59 -15.35 -23.06 8.73
C GLN A 59 -15.91 -22.27 9.92
N LEU A 60 -15.06 -21.60 10.70
CA LEU A 60 -15.50 -20.84 11.87
C LEU A 60 -16.35 -19.62 11.48
N LEU A 61 -15.93 -18.86 10.45
CA LEU A 61 -16.72 -17.72 9.98
C LEU A 61 -18.06 -18.17 9.36
N SER A 62 -18.08 -19.28 8.63
CA SER A 62 -19.30 -19.85 8.08
C SER A 62 -20.24 -20.37 9.17
N GLN A 63 -19.70 -20.96 10.23
CA GLN A 63 -20.46 -21.38 11.40
C GLN A 63 -21.04 -20.16 12.13
N TRP A 64 -20.24 -19.10 12.30
CA TRP A 64 -20.66 -17.86 12.92
C TRP A 64 -21.83 -17.20 12.18
N ILE A 65 -21.72 -17.01 10.85
CA ILE A 65 -22.78 -16.35 10.07
C ILE A 65 -24.05 -17.19 9.89
N SER A 66 -23.92 -18.52 10.01
CA SER A 66 -25.06 -19.44 9.90
C SER A 66 -25.66 -19.82 11.26
N ASN A 67 -25.17 -19.25 12.37
CA ASN A 67 -25.67 -19.57 13.69
C ASN A 67 -27.02 -18.87 13.91
N ASP A 68 -28.06 -19.66 14.20
CA ASP A 68 -29.42 -19.19 14.46
C ASP A 68 -29.48 -18.20 15.63
N ASP A 69 -28.54 -18.29 16.58
CA ASP A 69 -28.46 -17.40 17.75
C ASP A 69 -27.97 -15.98 17.39
N CYS A 70 -27.36 -15.77 16.21
CA CYS A 70 -26.74 -14.50 15.82
C CYS A 70 -27.61 -13.59 14.94
N ASP A 71 -28.79 -14.06 14.51
CA ASP A 71 -29.79 -13.38 13.67
C ASP A 71 -29.24 -12.37 12.64
N PHE A 72 -28.71 -12.89 11.53
CA PHE A 72 -28.23 -12.08 10.40
C PHE A 72 -29.18 -12.10 9.18
N GLN A 73 -30.40 -12.64 9.31
CA GLN A 73 -31.27 -12.89 8.16
C GLN A 73 -31.68 -11.60 7.44
N ASP A 74 -31.86 -10.51 8.19
CA ASP A 74 -32.21 -9.18 7.67
C ASP A 74 -30.99 -8.24 7.57
N ALA A 75 -29.77 -8.74 7.79
CA ALA A 75 -28.57 -7.91 7.85
C ALA A 75 -28.12 -7.42 6.45
N VAL A 76 -28.35 -8.24 5.42
CA VAL A 76 -28.00 -7.92 4.02
C VAL A 76 -29.21 -7.44 3.27
N GLU A 77 -29.08 -6.24 2.69
CA GLU A 77 -30.09 -5.66 1.82
C GLU A 77 -30.18 -6.47 0.51
N PRO A 78 -31.39 -6.90 0.09
CA PRO A 78 -31.56 -7.55 -1.20
C PRO A 78 -31.17 -6.61 -2.34
N LEU A 79 -30.43 -7.11 -3.32
CA LEU A 79 -30.13 -6.35 -4.54
C LEU A 79 -31.42 -6.13 -5.35
N ASP A 80 -31.66 -4.90 -5.78
CA ASP A 80 -32.70 -4.62 -6.77
C ASP A 80 -32.24 -4.96 -8.20
N GLU A 81 -33.12 -4.73 -9.18
CA GLU A 81 -32.84 -5.06 -10.59
C GLU A 81 -31.71 -4.19 -11.16
N GLU A 82 -31.65 -2.90 -10.80
CA GLU A 82 -30.64 -1.96 -11.29
C GLU A 82 -29.25 -2.30 -10.73
N ASP A 83 -29.18 -2.59 -9.42
CA ASP A 83 -27.95 -2.99 -8.75
C ASP A 83 -27.44 -4.34 -9.27
N SER A 84 -28.35 -5.28 -9.55
CA SER A 84 -28.00 -6.58 -10.14
C SER A 84 -27.43 -6.42 -11.54
N GLU A 85 -28.05 -5.59 -12.40
CA GLU A 85 -27.53 -5.28 -13.74
C GLU A 85 -26.16 -4.59 -13.68
N LEU A 86 -25.97 -3.66 -12.74
CA LEU A 86 -24.69 -3.00 -12.52
C LEU A 86 -23.60 -4.01 -12.14
N LEU A 87 -23.89 -4.92 -11.20
CA LEU A 87 -22.93 -5.94 -10.77
C LEU A 87 -22.62 -6.95 -11.89
N GLU A 88 -23.60 -7.35 -12.70
CA GLU A 88 -23.36 -8.19 -13.88
C GLU A 88 -22.56 -7.49 -14.99
N ARG A 89 -22.60 -6.15 -15.06
CA ARG A 89 -21.75 -5.37 -15.96
C ARG A 89 -20.30 -5.33 -15.49
N LEU A 90 -20.07 -5.27 -14.19
CA LEU A 90 -18.74 -5.08 -13.59
C LEU A 90 -18.01 -6.40 -13.30
N PHE A 91 -18.76 -7.43 -12.90
CA PHE A 91 -18.24 -8.75 -12.56
C PHE A 91 -18.65 -9.80 -13.58
N THR A 92 -18.01 -10.98 -13.52
CA THR A 92 -18.57 -12.15 -14.22
C THR A 92 -19.90 -12.55 -13.58
N LYS A 93 -20.81 -13.18 -14.32
CA LYS A 93 -22.09 -13.66 -13.77
C LYS A 93 -21.94 -14.55 -12.54
N GLU A 94 -20.90 -15.39 -12.52
CA GLU A 94 -20.55 -16.22 -11.37
C GLU A 94 -20.15 -15.36 -10.18
N ASP A 95 -19.22 -14.44 -10.36
CA ASP A 95 -18.76 -13.52 -9.31
C ASP A 95 -19.92 -12.68 -8.75
N ALA A 96 -20.76 -12.08 -9.62
CA ALA A 96 -21.92 -11.28 -9.25
C ALA A 96 -22.92 -12.08 -8.39
N ALA A 97 -23.19 -13.33 -8.76
CA ALA A 97 -24.08 -14.20 -7.99
C ALA A 97 -23.58 -14.50 -6.57
N THR A 98 -22.26 -14.39 -6.31
CA THR A 98 -21.70 -14.59 -4.96
C THR A 98 -21.76 -13.35 -4.08
N VAL A 99 -21.93 -12.16 -4.66
CA VAL A 99 -21.97 -10.88 -3.93
C VAL A 99 -23.16 -10.85 -2.95
N ALA A 100 -24.31 -11.37 -3.38
CA ALA A 100 -25.53 -11.42 -2.57
C ALA A 100 -25.56 -12.57 -1.53
N GLN A 101 -24.54 -13.44 -1.49
CA GLN A 101 -24.56 -14.63 -0.63
C GLN A 101 -24.00 -14.33 0.75
N LEU A 102 -24.71 -14.82 1.79
CA LEU A 102 -24.25 -14.87 3.17
C LEU A 102 -23.36 -16.10 3.41
N GLN A 103 -22.28 -16.23 2.64
CA GLN A 103 -21.33 -17.34 2.75
C GLN A 103 -19.90 -16.85 2.63
N PHE A 104 -19.01 -17.38 3.47
CA PHE A 104 -17.59 -17.10 3.38
C PHE A 104 -16.88 -18.11 2.48
N GLY A 105 -16.04 -17.60 1.59
CA GLY A 105 -15.07 -18.39 0.84
C GLY A 105 -13.65 -18.17 1.35
N GLU A 106 -12.70 -18.91 0.77
CA GLU A 106 -11.27 -18.71 1.04
C GLU A 106 -10.79 -17.29 0.69
N GLU A 107 -11.51 -16.57 -0.19
CA GLU A 107 -11.14 -15.20 -0.62
C GLU A 107 -11.39 -14.22 0.48
N ASP A 108 -12.51 -14.38 1.17
CA ASP A 108 -12.91 -13.48 2.22
C ASP A 108 -11.95 -13.62 3.41
N VAL A 109 -11.52 -14.84 3.73
CA VAL A 109 -10.53 -15.08 4.79
C VAL A 109 -9.17 -14.45 4.46
N ILE A 110 -8.71 -14.58 3.20
CA ILE A 110 -7.47 -13.92 2.75
C ILE A 110 -7.64 -12.40 2.73
N HIS A 111 -8.78 -11.91 2.24
CA HIS A 111 -9.14 -10.50 2.21
C HIS A 111 -9.11 -9.89 3.61
N VAL A 112 -9.73 -10.54 4.60
CA VAL A 112 -9.72 -10.06 6.00
C VAL A 112 -8.29 -9.98 6.55
N ARG A 113 -7.47 -11.02 6.35
CA ARG A 113 -6.05 -10.97 6.76
C ARG A 113 -5.33 -9.77 6.13
N ASP A 114 -5.46 -9.63 4.81
CA ASP A 114 -4.77 -8.59 4.05
C ASP A 114 -5.23 -7.19 4.53
N ARG A 115 -6.53 -6.99 4.76
CA ARG A 115 -7.10 -5.73 5.30
C ARG A 115 -6.67 -5.43 6.73
N ILE A 116 -6.51 -6.43 7.60
CA ILE A 116 -5.97 -6.23 8.97
C ILE A 116 -4.55 -5.64 8.89
N LEU A 117 -3.70 -6.17 8.00
CA LEU A 117 -2.38 -5.60 7.77
C LEU A 117 -2.47 -4.18 7.21
N ASP A 118 -3.28 -3.97 6.16
CA ASP A 118 -3.44 -2.67 5.53
C ASP A 118 -3.89 -1.59 6.52
N ARG A 119 -4.80 -1.92 7.47
CA ARG A 119 -5.20 -1.00 8.53
C ARG A 119 -4.04 -0.64 9.43
N ARG A 120 -3.30 -1.64 9.92
CA ARG A 120 -2.15 -1.40 10.81
C ARG A 120 -1.08 -0.55 10.14
N MET A 121 -0.85 -0.78 8.85
CA MET A 121 0.02 0.05 8.03
C MET A 121 -0.50 1.48 7.95
N ALA A 122 -1.77 1.66 7.55
CA ALA A 122 -2.37 2.99 7.42
C ALA A 122 -2.30 3.77 8.74
N GLU A 123 -2.80 3.18 9.84
CA GLU A 123 -2.76 3.80 11.17
C GLU A 123 -1.33 4.12 11.63
N GLY A 124 -0.40 3.17 11.47
CA GLY A 124 0.99 3.36 11.89
C GLY A 124 1.69 4.50 11.15
N LEU A 125 1.37 4.69 9.87
CA LEU A 125 1.97 5.72 9.02
C LEU A 125 1.31 7.09 9.17
N THR A 126 0.01 7.15 9.47
CA THR A 126 -0.75 8.41 9.41
C THR A 126 -1.18 8.99 10.75
N LYS A 127 -0.90 8.30 11.86
CA LYS A 127 -1.37 8.68 13.22
C LYS A 127 -1.07 10.13 13.62
N ASN A 128 0.05 10.68 13.19
CA ASN A 128 0.53 12.01 13.59
C ASN A 128 0.43 13.06 12.47
N LEU A 129 -0.37 12.78 11.43
CA LEU A 129 -0.54 13.68 10.29
C LEU A 129 -1.90 14.39 10.37
N ASP A 130 -1.87 15.69 10.11
CA ASP A 130 -2.96 16.61 10.42
C ASP A 130 -3.97 16.75 9.27
N SER A 131 -3.55 16.47 8.03
CA SER A 131 -4.40 16.61 6.84
C SER A 131 -4.47 15.34 5.99
N ASP A 132 -5.61 15.12 5.33
CA ASP A 132 -5.75 13.98 4.40
C ASP A 132 -4.74 14.04 3.26
N ARG A 133 -4.40 15.25 2.77
CA ARG A 133 -3.37 15.42 1.74
C ARG A 133 -2.01 14.89 2.20
N GLU A 134 -1.58 15.22 3.42
CA GLU A 134 -0.34 14.68 3.99
C GLU A 134 -0.44 13.16 4.16
N ARG A 135 -1.57 12.65 4.67
CA ARG A 135 -1.79 11.21 4.84
C ARG A 135 -1.67 10.45 3.53
N ILE A 136 -2.35 10.92 2.48
CA ILE A 136 -2.30 10.34 1.13
C ILE A 136 -0.85 10.31 0.62
N ALA A 137 -0.15 11.45 0.69
CA ALA A 137 1.19 11.59 0.17
C ALA A 137 2.20 10.71 0.94
N HIS A 138 2.06 10.61 2.27
CA HIS A 138 2.86 9.73 3.11
C HIS A 138 2.60 8.25 2.87
N LEU A 139 1.34 7.84 2.69
CA LEU A 139 1.00 6.45 2.31
C LEU A 139 1.63 6.08 0.97
N PHE A 140 1.53 6.96 -0.03
CA PHE A 140 2.10 6.73 -1.34
C PHE A 140 3.63 6.60 -1.28
N ASP A 141 4.31 7.53 -0.61
CA ASP A 141 5.77 7.50 -0.47
C ASP A 141 6.23 6.23 0.28
N SER A 142 5.49 5.80 1.32
CA SER A 142 5.74 4.54 2.03
C SER A 142 5.59 3.30 1.14
N VAL A 143 4.55 3.23 0.30
CA VAL A 143 4.36 2.14 -0.67
C VAL A 143 5.54 2.06 -1.64
N VAL A 144 5.97 3.20 -2.18
CA VAL A 144 7.10 3.27 -3.12
C VAL A 144 8.41 2.83 -2.47
N GLN A 145 8.64 3.22 -1.20
CA GLN A 145 9.83 2.81 -0.45
C GLN A 145 9.82 1.32 -0.06
N ASN A 146 8.64 0.77 0.24
CA ASN A 146 8.50 -0.60 0.72
C ASN A 146 8.36 -1.64 -0.38
N ILE A 147 8.00 -1.24 -1.60
CA ILE A 147 7.78 -2.15 -2.74
C ILE A 147 8.68 -1.73 -3.90
N ALA A 148 9.79 -2.43 -4.07
CA ALA A 148 10.68 -2.25 -5.22
C ALA A 148 10.02 -2.74 -6.52
N LEU A 149 10.23 -2.01 -7.61
CA LEU A 149 9.74 -2.45 -8.91
C LEU A 149 10.51 -3.68 -9.39
N ILE A 150 9.77 -4.66 -9.91
CA ILE A 150 10.36 -5.77 -10.65
C ILE A 150 10.92 -5.18 -11.96
N PRO A 151 12.21 -5.40 -12.28
CA PRO A 151 12.80 -4.84 -13.49
C PRO A 151 12.17 -5.46 -14.75
N PRO A 152 12.22 -4.76 -15.90
CA PRO A 152 11.72 -5.29 -17.17
C PRO A 152 12.30 -6.69 -17.49
N GLY A 153 11.44 -7.62 -17.90
CA GLY A 153 11.81 -9.02 -18.13
C GLY A 153 11.99 -9.86 -16.85
N GLY A 154 11.80 -9.26 -15.68
CA GLY A 154 11.74 -9.97 -14.41
C GLY A 154 10.57 -10.95 -14.34
N THR A 155 10.71 -11.98 -13.51
CA THR A 155 9.64 -12.96 -13.33
C THR A 155 8.57 -12.44 -12.38
N GLU A 156 7.39 -12.19 -12.92
CA GLU A 156 6.19 -11.89 -12.15
C GLU A 156 5.58 -13.16 -11.60
N ILE A 157 5.14 -13.10 -10.34
CA ILE A 157 4.34 -14.13 -9.70
C ILE A 157 3.03 -13.46 -9.32
N PRO A 158 1.85 -14.07 -9.59
CA PRO A 158 0.58 -13.65 -9.02
C PRO A 158 0.59 -13.66 -7.50
N LEU A 159 0.43 -12.49 -6.88
CA LEU A 159 0.48 -12.29 -5.43
C LEU A 159 -0.75 -11.52 -4.94
N SER A 160 -1.14 -11.76 -3.69
CA SER A 160 -2.05 -10.86 -2.95
C SER A 160 -1.31 -9.66 -2.39
N THR A 161 -2.02 -8.63 -1.94
CA THR A 161 -1.41 -7.42 -1.34
C THR A 161 -0.53 -7.75 -0.14
N PHE A 162 -0.94 -8.71 0.71
CA PHE A 162 -0.10 -9.19 1.80
C PHE A 162 1.27 -9.71 1.33
N ASN A 163 1.30 -10.54 0.29
CA ASN A 163 2.58 -11.07 -0.20
C ASN A 163 3.42 -9.99 -0.90
N ILE A 164 2.77 -9.06 -1.61
CA ILE A 164 3.43 -7.91 -2.24
C ILE A 164 4.14 -7.06 -1.18
N THR A 165 3.42 -6.68 -0.11
CA THR A 165 3.97 -5.83 0.96
C THR A 165 5.02 -6.57 1.79
N LEU A 166 4.78 -7.86 2.11
CA LEU A 166 5.70 -8.67 2.87
C LEU A 166 7.04 -8.83 2.14
N ILE A 167 7.01 -9.29 0.87
CA ILE A 167 8.22 -9.48 0.03
C ILE A 167 8.86 -8.14 -0.32
N GLY A 168 8.06 -7.08 -0.45
CA GLY A 168 8.51 -5.75 -0.83
C GLY A 168 8.91 -5.63 -2.30
N ARG A 169 8.29 -6.42 -3.19
CA ARG A 169 8.54 -6.36 -4.63
C ARG A 169 7.25 -6.54 -5.42
N GLY A 170 7.08 -5.74 -6.46
CA GLY A 170 5.89 -5.79 -7.32
C GLY A 170 6.05 -4.98 -8.59
N THR A 171 5.01 -4.98 -9.41
CA THR A 171 4.82 -4.13 -10.57
C THR A 171 4.27 -2.75 -10.16
N ALA A 172 4.18 -1.80 -11.09
CA ALA A 172 3.49 -0.53 -10.86
C ALA A 172 2.00 -0.75 -10.52
N ALA A 173 1.36 -1.75 -11.12
CA ALA A 173 -0.01 -2.15 -10.79
C ALA A 173 -0.10 -2.75 -9.36
N ASP A 174 0.86 -3.56 -8.93
CA ASP A 174 0.91 -4.05 -7.55
C ASP A 174 1.05 -2.88 -6.55
N ARG A 175 1.90 -1.88 -6.84
CA ARG A 175 2.00 -0.65 -6.03
C ARG A 175 0.68 0.12 -5.98
N ALA A 176 0.04 0.32 -7.13
CA ALA A 176 -1.26 1.00 -7.20
C ALA A 176 -2.32 0.29 -6.36
N TRP A 177 -2.37 -1.05 -6.46
CA TRP A 177 -3.30 -1.85 -5.70
C TRP A 177 -3.06 -1.70 -4.19
N VAL A 178 -1.83 -1.90 -3.71
CA VAL A 178 -1.52 -1.72 -2.28
C VAL A 178 -1.87 -0.30 -1.82
N PHE A 179 -1.51 0.73 -2.58
CA PHE A 179 -1.79 2.12 -2.21
C PHE A 179 -3.29 2.39 -2.06
N VAL A 180 -4.09 1.94 -3.01
CA VAL A 180 -5.56 2.07 -2.96
C VAL A 180 -6.15 1.37 -1.73
N GLU A 181 -5.64 0.20 -1.36
CA GLU A 181 -6.16 -0.54 -0.20
C GLU A 181 -5.79 0.13 1.13
N LEU A 182 -4.63 0.79 1.21
CA LEU A 182 -4.29 1.65 2.35
C LEU A 182 -5.21 2.89 2.43
N LEU A 183 -5.50 3.53 1.29
CA LEU A 183 -6.44 4.66 1.22
C LEU A 183 -7.85 4.27 1.68
N ARG A 184 -8.30 3.06 1.32
CA ARG A 184 -9.59 2.51 1.74
C ARG A 184 -9.72 2.42 3.26
N GLN A 185 -8.62 2.10 3.97
CA GLN A 185 -8.63 2.07 5.44
C GLN A 185 -8.80 3.46 6.07
N LEU A 186 -8.49 4.52 5.32
CA LEU A 186 -8.76 5.91 5.69
C LEU A 186 -10.11 6.42 5.15
N GLN A 187 -10.92 5.56 4.54
CA GLN A 187 -12.18 5.93 3.87
C GLN A 187 -12.00 6.98 2.77
N LEU A 188 -10.87 6.94 2.07
CA LEU A 188 -10.58 7.80 0.93
C LEU A 188 -10.86 7.03 -0.36
N ASP A 189 -11.83 7.51 -1.15
CA ASP A 189 -12.14 6.90 -2.43
C ASP A 189 -11.01 7.13 -3.44
N SER A 190 -10.78 6.13 -4.28
CA SER A 190 -9.72 6.16 -5.27
C SER A 190 -10.08 5.38 -6.54
N VAL A 191 -9.42 5.76 -7.63
CA VAL A 191 -9.63 5.23 -8.98
C VAL A 191 -8.30 4.98 -9.66
N ILE A 192 -8.31 4.08 -10.63
CA ILE A 192 -7.27 4.04 -11.64
C ILE A 192 -7.71 4.91 -12.82
N ILE A 193 -6.82 5.80 -13.24
CA ILE A 193 -7.00 6.67 -14.39
C ILE A 193 -6.00 6.26 -15.46
N ARG A 194 -6.50 6.04 -16.68
CA ARG A 194 -5.66 5.77 -17.86
C ARG A 194 -6.04 6.71 -19.00
N PRO A 195 -5.07 7.15 -19.81
CA PRO A 195 -5.37 7.73 -21.11
C PRO A 195 -6.17 6.76 -21.99
N GLN A 196 -6.96 7.29 -22.91
CA GLN A 196 -7.60 6.52 -23.97
C GLN A 196 -6.54 5.88 -24.88
N LEU A 197 -6.85 4.69 -25.37
CA LEU A 197 -6.03 4.03 -26.38
C LEU A 197 -6.21 4.77 -27.71
N VAL A 198 -5.10 5.13 -28.35
CA VAL A 198 -5.11 5.61 -29.74
C VAL A 198 -4.95 4.38 -30.64
N ASP A 199 -5.82 4.25 -31.65
CA ASP A 199 -5.83 3.10 -32.57
C ASP A 199 -4.42 2.84 -33.15
N GLY A 200 -3.82 1.71 -32.78
CA GLY A 200 -2.55 1.22 -33.35
C GLY A 200 -1.37 1.13 -32.37
N ASP A 201 -1.40 1.85 -31.23
CA ASP A 201 -0.30 1.85 -30.25
C ASP A 201 -0.73 1.23 -28.92
N ALA A 202 -0.59 -0.09 -28.83
CA ALA A 202 -0.83 -0.85 -27.60
C ALA A 202 0.36 -0.80 -26.62
N ALA A 203 1.50 -0.21 -27.00
CA ALA A 203 2.74 -0.31 -26.22
C ALA A 203 2.81 0.67 -25.03
N ASP A 204 2.26 1.89 -25.17
CA ASP A 204 2.24 2.90 -24.09
C ASP A 204 0.84 3.05 -23.43
N GLY A 205 -0.17 2.35 -23.97
CA GLY A 205 -1.56 2.35 -23.50
C GLY A 205 -1.81 1.71 -22.12
N ASP A 206 -0.76 1.22 -21.46
CA ASP A 206 -0.77 0.60 -20.13
C ASP A 206 -0.34 1.54 -19.00
N ARG A 207 0.08 2.78 -19.31
CA ARG A 207 0.40 3.76 -18.28
C ARG A 207 -0.84 4.04 -17.42
N LEU A 208 -0.66 3.94 -16.11
CA LEU A 208 -1.72 4.03 -15.14
C LEU A 208 -1.37 5.05 -14.06
N PHE A 209 -2.36 5.80 -13.63
CA PHE A 209 -2.28 6.73 -12.52
C PHE A 209 -3.30 6.33 -11.46
N VAL A 210 -2.97 6.58 -10.20
CA VAL A 210 -3.95 6.49 -9.11
C VAL A 210 -4.52 7.88 -8.88
N GLY A 211 -5.84 8.00 -9.02
CA GLY A 211 -6.61 9.17 -8.65
C GLY A 211 -7.18 9.01 -7.25
N VAL A 212 -7.01 10.01 -6.38
CA VAL A 212 -7.54 10.00 -5.01
C VAL A 212 -8.51 11.16 -4.84
N THR A 213 -9.76 10.88 -4.46
CA THR A 213 -10.78 11.93 -4.30
C THR A 213 -10.53 12.72 -3.02
N THR A 214 -10.55 14.04 -3.14
CA THR A 214 -10.43 14.98 -2.02
C THR A 214 -11.40 16.14 -2.22
N LEU A 215 -11.50 17.04 -1.24
CA LEU A 215 -12.28 18.28 -1.38
C LEU A 215 -11.77 19.18 -2.52
N ASP A 216 -10.50 19.03 -2.92
CA ASP A 216 -9.88 19.80 -4.00
C ASP A 216 -10.04 19.13 -5.38
N GLY A 217 -10.75 18.00 -5.47
CA GLY A 217 -10.88 17.18 -6.66
C GLY A 217 -10.06 15.89 -6.59
N ILE A 218 -9.75 15.31 -7.74
CA ILE A 218 -9.02 14.03 -7.85
C ILE A 218 -7.52 14.28 -7.97
N LEU A 219 -6.75 13.97 -6.93
CA LEU A 219 -5.29 14.08 -6.92
C LEU A 219 -4.64 12.90 -7.65
N LEU A 220 -3.61 13.16 -8.45
CA LEU A 220 -2.97 12.14 -9.30
C LEU A 220 -1.60 11.68 -8.80
N PHE A 221 -1.36 10.37 -8.87
CA PHE A 221 -0.12 9.72 -8.47
C PHE A 221 0.35 8.72 -9.55
N ASP A 222 1.65 8.70 -9.85
CA ASP A 222 2.26 7.75 -10.78
C ASP A 222 3.03 6.67 -10.00
N PRO A 223 2.47 5.45 -9.84
CA PRO A 223 3.10 4.37 -9.08
C PRO A 223 4.33 3.76 -9.79
N ALA A 224 4.47 3.94 -11.11
CA ALA A 224 5.64 3.50 -11.85
C ALA A 224 6.81 4.44 -11.58
N ALA A 225 6.61 5.75 -11.77
CA ALA A 225 7.60 6.76 -11.45
C ALA A 225 7.86 6.87 -9.93
N GLY A 226 6.88 6.47 -9.11
CA GLY A 226 6.95 6.53 -7.66
C GLY A 226 6.88 7.97 -7.13
N ILE A 227 6.12 8.83 -7.82
CA ILE A 227 5.92 10.24 -7.43
C ILE A 227 4.43 10.62 -7.52
N PRO A 228 3.94 11.58 -6.72
CA PRO A 228 2.73 12.32 -7.08
C PRO A 228 2.98 13.08 -8.38
N VAL A 229 1.98 13.17 -9.26
CA VAL A 229 2.07 13.98 -10.47
C VAL A 229 2.25 15.44 -10.02
N PRO A 230 3.34 16.15 -10.32
CA PRO A 230 3.54 17.49 -9.80
C PRO A 230 2.52 18.49 -10.36
N SER A 231 1.81 19.21 -9.49
CA SER A 231 1.01 20.39 -9.88
C SER A 231 1.93 21.53 -10.36
N ALA A 232 1.42 22.43 -11.20
CA ALA A 232 2.13 23.66 -11.58
C ALA A 232 2.34 24.61 -10.39
N ASP A 233 1.47 24.56 -9.37
CA ASP A 233 1.52 25.40 -8.17
C ASP A 233 2.32 24.73 -7.04
N GLN A 234 3.61 24.48 -7.27
CA GLN A 234 4.52 23.94 -6.25
C GLN A 234 4.94 25.04 -5.26
N VAL A 235 5.03 24.68 -3.98
CA VAL A 235 5.74 25.50 -2.98
C VAL A 235 7.23 25.48 -3.33
N ALA A 236 7.86 26.65 -3.29
CA ALA A 236 9.27 26.80 -3.61
C ALA A 236 10.14 25.91 -2.70
N PRO A 237 11.15 25.20 -3.24
CA PRO A 237 12.04 24.37 -2.43
C PRO A 237 12.76 25.15 -1.33
N ALA A 238 13.06 26.43 -1.55
CA ALA A 238 13.74 27.30 -0.58
C ALA A 238 13.02 27.38 0.78
N ASP A 239 11.69 27.32 0.77
CA ASP A 239 10.84 27.46 1.97
C ASP A 239 10.66 26.15 2.75
N ARG A 240 11.28 25.06 2.31
CA ARG A 240 11.11 23.72 2.87
C ARG A 240 12.35 23.26 3.62
N SER A 241 12.13 22.44 4.65
CA SER A 241 13.22 21.75 5.34
C SER A 241 13.85 20.68 4.47
N ALA A 242 15.11 20.34 4.76
CA ALA A 242 15.83 19.28 4.06
C ALA A 242 15.08 17.92 4.14
N ALA A 243 14.48 17.61 5.29
CA ALA A 243 13.70 16.39 5.49
C ALA A 243 12.45 16.35 4.59
N GLU A 244 11.72 17.46 4.44
CA GLU A 244 10.56 17.54 3.54
C GLU A 244 10.97 17.37 2.08
N LEU A 245 12.10 17.94 1.67
CA LEU A 245 12.60 17.85 0.29
C LEU A 245 13.16 16.49 -0.07
N ALA A 246 13.52 15.66 0.90
CA ALA A 246 14.11 14.35 0.67
C ALA A 246 13.09 13.27 0.23
N VAL A 247 11.81 13.52 0.45
CA VAL A 247 10.70 12.62 0.11
C VAL A 247 9.74 13.28 -0.86
N THR A 248 8.95 12.46 -1.55
CA THR A 248 7.98 12.97 -2.54
C THR A 248 6.72 13.52 -1.90
N ALA A 249 6.51 13.26 -0.61
CA ALA A 249 5.34 13.74 0.13
C ALA A 249 5.21 15.27 0.18
N SER A 250 6.29 16.02 -0.04
CA SER A 250 6.27 17.50 -0.14
C SER A 250 5.95 18.04 -1.53
N ILE A 251 5.82 17.16 -2.54
CA ILE A 251 5.38 17.54 -3.88
C ILE A 251 3.85 17.62 -3.85
N ARG A 252 3.31 18.78 -4.22
CA ARG A 252 1.86 18.94 -4.33
C ARG A 252 1.36 18.13 -5.53
N PRO A 253 0.45 17.17 -5.34
CA PRO A 253 -0.12 16.43 -6.47
C PRO A 253 -1.00 17.35 -7.33
N ALA A 254 -0.93 17.16 -8.65
CA ALA A 254 -1.83 17.78 -9.61
C ALA A 254 -3.22 17.15 -9.50
N THR A 255 -4.24 17.97 -9.75
CA THR A 255 -5.60 17.43 -9.90
C THR A 255 -5.83 16.91 -11.31
N LEU A 256 -6.79 15.99 -11.49
CA LEU A 256 -7.22 15.54 -12.82
C LEU A 256 -7.64 16.73 -13.70
N LYS A 257 -8.27 17.75 -13.12
CA LYS A 257 -8.66 18.97 -13.82
C LYS A 257 -7.45 19.78 -14.31
N GLU A 258 -6.42 19.91 -13.49
CA GLU A 258 -5.16 20.56 -13.89
C GLU A 258 -4.49 19.78 -15.03
N VAL A 259 -4.46 18.45 -14.94
CA VAL A 259 -3.87 17.57 -15.97
C VAL A 259 -4.66 17.57 -17.27
N VAL A 260 -6.00 17.64 -17.22
CA VAL A 260 -6.83 17.79 -18.42
C VAL A 260 -6.57 19.14 -19.10
N ALA A 261 -6.33 20.20 -18.31
CA ALA A 261 -6.00 21.52 -18.84
C ALA A 261 -4.56 21.59 -19.39
N ASP A 262 -3.63 20.85 -18.79
CA ASP A 262 -2.23 20.74 -19.21
C ASP A 262 -1.72 19.29 -19.09
N PRO A 263 -1.88 18.49 -20.16
CA PRO A 263 -1.43 17.09 -20.17
C PRO A 263 0.08 16.90 -20.03
N THR A 264 0.88 17.96 -20.27
CA THR A 264 2.33 17.88 -20.16
C THR A 264 2.80 17.61 -18.72
N LEU A 265 1.95 17.91 -17.73
CA LEU A 265 2.18 17.58 -16.32
C LEU A 265 2.38 16.07 -16.10
N LEU A 266 1.82 15.20 -16.95
CA LEU A 266 1.98 13.75 -16.83
C LEU A 266 3.37 13.27 -17.26
N THR A 267 4.12 14.04 -18.03
CA THR A 267 5.42 13.62 -18.60
C THR A 267 6.56 14.54 -18.23
N ALA A 268 6.29 15.73 -17.67
CA ALA A 268 7.31 16.72 -17.34
C ALA A 268 8.44 16.18 -16.43
N TYR A 269 8.15 15.18 -15.61
CA TYR A 269 9.09 14.58 -14.67
C TYR A 269 9.78 13.30 -15.19
N ASP A 270 9.34 12.77 -16.33
CA ASP A 270 9.92 11.59 -16.95
C ASP A 270 10.21 11.88 -18.42
N SER A 271 11.46 12.23 -18.71
CA SER A 271 11.92 12.54 -20.05
C SER A 271 11.93 11.33 -20.99
N ALA A 272 11.79 10.12 -20.47
CA ALA A 272 11.67 8.90 -21.27
C ALA A 272 10.22 8.58 -21.65
N SER A 273 9.24 9.16 -20.98
CA SER A 273 7.82 8.96 -21.26
C SER A 273 7.39 9.68 -22.55
N GLU A 274 6.52 9.03 -23.34
CA GLU A 274 5.91 9.68 -24.50
C GLU A 274 4.85 10.71 -24.05
N PRO A 275 4.74 11.86 -24.73
CA PRO A 275 3.71 12.85 -24.44
C PRO A 275 2.30 12.28 -24.57
N ILE A 276 1.45 12.52 -23.55
CA ILE A 276 0.03 12.18 -23.59
C ILE A 276 -0.75 13.36 -24.19
N ALA A 277 -1.51 13.12 -25.26
CA ALA A 277 -2.33 14.13 -25.89
C ALA A 277 -3.57 14.48 -25.05
N ALA A 278 -4.05 15.73 -25.13
CA ALA A 278 -5.21 16.20 -24.37
C ALA A 278 -6.48 15.39 -24.69
N GLU A 279 -6.64 14.99 -25.94
CA GLU A 279 -7.76 14.20 -26.43
C GLU A 279 -7.81 12.81 -25.77
N GLN A 280 -6.67 12.27 -25.34
CA GLN A 280 -6.61 10.98 -24.66
C GLN A 280 -7.13 11.04 -23.23
N LEU A 281 -7.35 12.24 -22.67
CA LEU A 281 -7.83 12.43 -21.30
C LEU A 281 -9.30 12.86 -21.24
N MET A 282 -10.02 12.88 -22.36
CA MET A 282 -11.38 13.42 -22.46
C MET A 282 -12.35 12.50 -23.23
N PRO A 283 -13.16 11.67 -22.54
CA PRO A 283 -13.04 11.31 -21.13
C PRO A 283 -11.85 10.36 -20.91
N PRO A 284 -11.24 10.32 -19.71
CA PRO A 284 -10.24 9.32 -19.39
C PRO A 284 -10.91 7.96 -19.16
N ARG A 285 -10.14 6.87 -19.25
CA ARG A 285 -10.61 5.55 -18.78
C ARG A 285 -10.51 5.53 -17.27
N VAL A 286 -11.66 5.52 -16.59
CA VAL A 286 -11.74 5.49 -15.13
C VAL A 286 -12.16 4.10 -14.67
N SER A 287 -11.40 3.51 -13.75
CA SER A 287 -11.72 2.21 -13.19
C SER A 287 -11.69 2.25 -11.67
N VAL A 288 -12.75 1.79 -11.01
CA VAL A 288 -12.76 1.55 -9.57
C VAL A 288 -12.02 0.27 -9.24
N ILE A 289 -11.49 0.20 -8.02
CA ILE A 289 -10.73 -0.94 -7.52
C ILE A 289 -11.63 -1.70 -6.56
N ALA A 290 -12.03 -2.92 -6.92
CA ALA A 290 -12.79 -3.80 -6.04
C ALA A 290 -12.57 -5.27 -6.42
N THR A 291 -12.85 -6.14 -5.47
CA THR A 291 -12.90 -7.61 -5.63
C THR A 291 -14.29 -8.07 -5.20
N THR A 292 -14.63 -9.34 -5.44
CA THR A 292 -15.90 -9.91 -4.96
C THR A 292 -16.07 -9.75 -3.45
N SER A 293 -15.01 -9.94 -2.67
CA SER A 293 -15.04 -9.79 -1.20
C SER A 293 -15.38 -8.38 -0.74
N HIS A 294 -15.03 -7.33 -1.50
CA HIS A 294 -15.40 -5.95 -1.14
C HIS A 294 -16.90 -5.69 -1.23
N ALA A 295 -17.61 -6.43 -2.09
CA ALA A 295 -19.04 -6.22 -2.31
C ALA A 295 -19.90 -7.30 -1.64
N ARG A 296 -19.31 -8.33 -1.03
CA ARG A 296 -20.06 -9.48 -0.50
C ARG A 296 -20.81 -9.13 0.79
N GLY A 297 -22.10 -9.47 0.85
CA GLY A 297 -22.93 -9.22 2.04
C GLY A 297 -22.39 -9.88 3.31
N ALA A 298 -21.83 -11.09 3.23
CA ALA A 298 -21.18 -11.74 4.39
C ALA A 298 -20.04 -10.91 4.99
N VAL A 299 -19.28 -10.20 4.14
CA VAL A 299 -18.17 -9.34 4.55
C VAL A 299 -18.66 -8.03 5.17
N ASP A 300 -19.79 -7.50 4.69
CA ASP A 300 -20.49 -6.37 5.34
C ASP A 300 -20.91 -6.71 6.77
N VAL A 301 -21.57 -7.86 6.94
CA VAL A 301 -21.99 -8.35 8.26
C VAL A 301 -20.78 -8.54 9.20
N LEU A 302 -19.69 -9.12 8.68
CA LEU A 302 -18.44 -9.25 9.43
C LEU A 302 -17.94 -7.88 9.88
N GLU A 303 -17.73 -6.93 8.96
CA GLU A 303 -17.24 -5.60 9.31
C GLU A 303 -18.07 -4.92 10.40
N GLN A 304 -19.40 -4.97 10.29
CA GLN A 304 -20.31 -4.38 11.28
C GLN A 304 -20.21 -5.04 12.67
N SER A 305 -19.72 -6.28 12.73
CA SER A 305 -19.55 -7.05 13.96
C SER A 305 -18.17 -6.88 14.61
N LEU A 306 -17.20 -6.26 13.90
CA LEU A 306 -15.85 -6.09 14.42
C LEU A 306 -15.77 -4.96 15.45
N ALA A 307 -14.95 -5.17 16.48
CA ALA A 307 -14.71 -4.19 17.54
C ALA A 307 -13.22 -4.15 17.94
N GLY A 308 -12.85 -3.08 18.63
CA GLY A 308 -11.51 -2.92 19.21
C GLY A 308 -10.41 -2.94 18.15
N GLU A 309 -9.38 -3.77 18.38
CA GLU A 309 -8.21 -3.88 17.50
C GLU A 309 -8.52 -4.53 16.13
N TYR A 310 -9.67 -5.20 16.02
CA TYR A 310 -10.13 -5.81 14.78
C TYR A 310 -11.06 -4.94 13.96
N THR A 311 -11.42 -3.73 14.43
CA THR A 311 -12.17 -2.79 13.58
C THR A 311 -11.38 -2.64 12.28
N VAL A 312 -11.91 -2.90 11.09
CA VAL A 312 -11.17 -2.80 9.83
C VAL A 312 -12.15 -2.63 8.68
N ARG A 313 -11.80 -1.84 7.65
CA ARG A 313 -12.66 -1.68 6.48
C ARG A 313 -12.47 -2.89 5.55
N LEU A 314 -13.51 -3.72 5.46
CA LEU A 314 -13.59 -4.92 4.63
C LEU A 314 -14.58 -4.75 3.47
N TYR A 315 -15.68 -4.05 3.70
CA TYR A 315 -16.78 -3.90 2.76
C TYR A 315 -16.77 -2.50 2.13
N ASP A 316 -17.00 -2.42 0.83
CA ASP A 316 -17.24 -1.15 0.13
C ASP A 316 -18.10 -1.41 -1.11
N PRO A 317 -19.43 -1.19 -1.02
CA PRO A 317 -20.34 -1.55 -2.09
C PRO A 317 -20.11 -0.68 -3.32
N LEU A 318 -20.19 -1.31 -4.50
CA LEU A 318 -20.13 -0.61 -5.78
C LEU A 318 -21.43 0.16 -6.08
N HIS A 319 -22.55 -0.35 -5.57
CA HIS A 319 -23.91 0.17 -5.75
C HIS A 319 -24.38 0.95 -4.51
N ASN A 320 -25.44 1.74 -4.67
CA ASN A 320 -26.03 2.49 -3.57
C ASN A 320 -26.79 1.55 -2.63
N SER A 321 -26.81 1.86 -1.33
CA SER A 321 -27.60 1.08 -0.37
C SER A 321 -28.31 2.01 0.59
N SER A 322 -29.15 1.43 1.47
CA SER A 322 -29.75 2.15 2.59
C SER A 322 -28.72 2.82 3.51
N ALA A 323 -27.46 2.37 3.51
CA ALA A 323 -26.38 2.98 4.30
C ALA A 323 -25.77 4.23 3.65
N GLY A 324 -25.96 4.44 2.34
CA GLY A 324 -25.44 5.58 1.62
C GLY A 324 -25.03 5.29 0.17
N PRO A 325 -24.39 6.25 -0.50
CA PRO A 325 -23.96 6.09 -1.88
C PRO A 325 -22.83 5.06 -2.01
N GLY A 326 -22.92 4.24 -3.06
CA GLY A 326 -21.90 3.28 -3.46
C GLY A 326 -20.67 3.96 -4.05
N LEU A 327 -19.58 3.20 -4.15
CA LEU A 327 -18.28 3.69 -4.62
C LEU A 327 -18.37 4.39 -5.98
N ILE A 328 -19.16 3.86 -6.92
CA ILE A 328 -19.31 4.44 -8.27
C ILE A 328 -19.98 5.82 -8.19
N ASP A 329 -21.08 5.93 -7.44
CA ASP A 329 -21.78 7.21 -7.27
C ASP A 329 -20.89 8.23 -6.54
N ARG A 330 -20.24 7.83 -5.45
CA ARG A 330 -19.30 8.68 -4.70
C ARG A 330 -18.20 9.25 -5.59
N ILE A 331 -17.54 8.41 -6.40
CA ILE A 331 -16.48 8.83 -7.32
C ILE A 331 -17.00 9.73 -8.43
N SER A 332 -18.14 9.39 -9.03
CA SER A 332 -18.70 10.15 -10.15
C SER A 332 -18.98 11.62 -9.79
N ARG A 333 -19.29 11.91 -8.52
CA ARG A 333 -19.50 13.28 -8.01
C ARG A 333 -18.24 14.14 -8.09
N PHE A 334 -17.05 13.54 -8.04
CA PHE A 334 -15.76 14.21 -8.19
C PHE A 334 -15.27 14.29 -9.65
N GLY A 335 -16.03 13.74 -10.61
CA GLY A 335 -15.69 13.82 -12.02
C GLY A 335 -15.79 15.24 -12.60
N GLU A 336 -16.53 16.16 -11.99
CA GLU A 336 -16.68 17.57 -12.42
C GLU A 336 -16.98 17.77 -13.93
N GLY A 337 -17.68 16.82 -14.56
CA GLY A 337 -17.98 16.84 -16.00
C GLY A 337 -16.88 16.30 -16.91
N ILE A 338 -15.77 15.81 -16.35
CA ILE A 338 -14.70 15.09 -17.06
C ILE A 338 -15.15 13.66 -17.39
N PHE A 339 -15.88 13.02 -16.47
CA PHE A 339 -16.49 11.71 -16.65
C PHE A 339 -17.76 11.58 -15.78
N THR A 340 -18.57 10.57 -16.08
CA THR A 340 -19.84 10.23 -15.43
C THR A 340 -19.79 8.81 -14.85
N ALA A 341 -20.83 8.39 -14.11
CA ALA A 341 -20.92 7.02 -13.58
C ALA A 341 -20.90 5.93 -14.68
N ASP A 342 -21.39 6.25 -15.88
CA ASP A 342 -21.41 5.32 -17.02
C ASP A 342 -20.00 5.04 -17.57
N ASP A 343 -19.10 6.03 -17.45
CA ASP A 343 -17.70 5.94 -17.87
C ASP A 343 -16.84 5.10 -16.89
N VAL A 344 -17.36 4.84 -15.69
CA VAL A 344 -16.65 4.13 -14.63
C VAL A 344 -16.77 2.61 -14.84
N THR A 345 -15.62 1.95 -14.88
CA THR A 345 -15.47 0.50 -15.05
C THR A 345 -14.87 -0.16 -13.82
N LEU A 346 -14.81 -1.49 -13.76
CA LEU A 346 -14.03 -2.21 -12.75
C LEU A 346 -12.61 -2.44 -13.25
N TRP A 347 -11.61 -2.17 -12.41
CA TRP A 347 -10.23 -2.58 -12.68
C TRP A 347 -10.09 -4.08 -12.38
N ASP A 348 -9.90 -4.89 -13.42
CA ASP A 348 -9.88 -6.35 -13.34
C ASP A 348 -8.67 -6.91 -12.57
N TYR A 349 -7.61 -6.12 -12.43
CA TYR A 349 -6.30 -6.57 -11.96
C TYR A 349 -6.34 -7.24 -10.57
N PRO A 350 -6.91 -6.66 -9.50
CA PRO A 350 -6.99 -7.33 -8.19
C PRO A 350 -7.67 -8.70 -8.27
N GLN A 351 -8.85 -8.79 -8.88
CA GLN A 351 -9.63 -10.03 -8.97
C GLN A 351 -8.88 -11.09 -9.78
N ARG A 352 -8.27 -10.69 -10.91
CA ARG A 352 -7.45 -11.59 -11.74
C ARG A 352 -6.25 -12.10 -10.96
N ARG A 353 -5.51 -11.24 -10.27
CA ARG A 353 -4.33 -11.60 -9.48
C ARG A 353 -4.66 -12.56 -8.35
N MET A 354 -5.78 -12.34 -7.64
CA MET A 354 -6.25 -13.27 -6.60
C MET A 354 -6.61 -14.65 -7.18
N LYS A 355 -7.32 -14.70 -8.32
CA LYS A 355 -7.66 -15.96 -9.01
C LYS A 355 -6.42 -16.70 -9.51
N GLU A 356 -5.45 -15.99 -10.06
CA GLU A 356 -4.18 -16.55 -10.52
C GLU A 356 -3.29 -17.04 -9.37
N ALA A 357 -3.23 -16.31 -8.25
CA ALA A 357 -2.46 -16.69 -7.06
C ALA A 357 -2.94 -18.00 -6.42
N ARG A 358 -4.21 -18.37 -6.62
CA ARG A 358 -4.75 -19.68 -6.20
C ARG A 358 -4.36 -20.83 -7.10
N ARG A 359 -4.00 -20.52 -8.35
CA ARG A 359 -3.75 -21.49 -9.42
C ARG A 359 -2.32 -21.37 -9.93
N LEU A 360 -1.38 -21.05 -9.03
CA LEU A 360 0.04 -20.94 -9.38
C LEU A 360 0.55 -22.26 -9.97
N SER A 361 1.31 -22.14 -11.06
CA SER A 361 2.05 -23.27 -11.64
C SER A 361 3.07 -23.84 -10.64
N GLU A 362 3.49 -25.10 -10.78
CA GLU A 362 4.53 -25.69 -9.92
C GLU A 362 5.84 -24.88 -9.92
N SER A 363 6.18 -24.30 -11.08
CA SER A 363 7.31 -23.39 -11.24
C SER A 363 7.14 -22.13 -10.39
N ASP A 364 5.97 -21.49 -10.45
CA ASP A 364 5.71 -20.26 -9.71
C ASP A 364 5.53 -20.51 -8.21
N GLN A 365 4.97 -21.65 -7.81
CA GLN A 365 4.95 -22.09 -6.41
C GLN A 365 6.37 -22.27 -5.87
N SER A 366 7.27 -22.88 -6.65
CA SER A 366 8.68 -23.05 -6.28
C SER A 366 9.39 -21.71 -6.14
N ARG A 367 9.15 -20.78 -7.07
CA ARG A 367 9.69 -19.42 -7.01
C ARG A 367 9.15 -18.63 -5.82
N LEU A 368 7.84 -18.73 -5.55
CA LEU A 368 7.21 -18.09 -4.40
C LEU A 368 7.79 -18.63 -3.09
N ARG A 369 7.93 -19.95 -2.98
CA ARG A 369 8.57 -20.59 -1.83
C ARG A 369 10.00 -20.09 -1.62
N LEU A 370 10.77 -19.93 -2.69
CA LEU A 370 12.12 -19.36 -2.60
C LEU A 370 12.10 -17.89 -2.19
N ARG A 371 11.09 -17.09 -2.58
CA ARG A 371 10.95 -15.72 -2.08
C ARG A 371 10.52 -15.66 -0.62
N LEU A 372 9.75 -16.63 -0.16
CA LEU A 372 9.22 -16.64 1.20
C LEU A 372 10.12 -17.32 2.22
N ILE A 373 11.11 -18.10 1.79
CA ILE A 373 11.89 -18.95 2.68
C ILE A 373 12.55 -18.14 3.80
N GLY A 374 13.12 -16.98 3.51
CA GLY A 374 13.75 -16.10 4.52
C GLY A 374 12.82 -15.72 5.68
N PHE A 375 11.51 -15.63 5.44
CA PHE A 375 10.54 -15.27 6.49
C PHE A 375 10.32 -16.37 7.54
N ASP A 376 10.74 -17.61 7.26
CA ASP A 376 10.68 -18.71 8.23
C ASP A 376 11.84 -18.70 9.24
N ALA A 377 12.83 -17.82 9.05
CA ALA A 377 14.00 -17.72 9.92
C ALA A 377 13.69 -17.03 11.26
N PRO A 378 14.46 -17.34 12.33
CA PRO A 378 15.45 -18.42 12.44
C PRO A 378 14.85 -19.82 12.65
N VAL A 379 15.68 -20.84 12.47
CA VAL A 379 15.40 -22.23 12.83
C VAL A 379 16.00 -22.53 14.20
N GLU A 380 15.15 -22.93 15.15
CA GLU A 380 15.56 -23.45 16.44
C GLU A 380 15.71 -24.96 16.39
N ILE A 381 16.85 -25.48 16.86
CA ILE A 381 17.09 -26.92 16.93
C ILE A 381 16.95 -27.40 18.37
N ASN A 382 15.97 -28.26 18.61
CA ASN A 382 15.87 -28.98 19.86
C ASN A 382 17.00 -30.02 19.93
N ARG A 383 17.96 -29.82 20.84
CA ARG A 383 19.15 -30.69 20.95
C ARG A 383 18.82 -32.12 21.38
N GLU A 384 17.71 -32.33 22.08
CA GLU A 384 17.32 -33.65 22.59
C GLU A 384 16.64 -34.49 21.50
N THR A 385 15.74 -33.88 20.74
CA THR A 385 14.95 -34.57 19.70
C THR A 385 15.53 -34.43 18.30
N GLN A 386 16.52 -33.54 18.12
CA GLN A 386 17.00 -33.06 16.82
C GLN A 386 15.89 -32.51 15.91
N SER A 387 14.76 -32.09 16.50
CA SER A 387 13.69 -31.44 15.74
C SER A 387 14.06 -29.98 15.43
N GLU A 388 13.65 -29.55 14.24
CA GLU A 388 13.84 -28.19 13.74
C GLU A 388 12.49 -27.45 13.82
N THR A 389 12.46 -26.32 14.51
CA THR A 389 11.29 -25.44 14.58
C THR A 389 11.60 -24.12 13.90
N ARG A 390 10.82 -23.77 12.88
CA ARG A 390 10.89 -22.46 12.22
C ARG A 390 10.11 -21.47 13.08
N THR A 391 10.76 -20.40 13.51
CA THR A 391 10.13 -19.43 14.44
C THR A 391 9.36 -18.35 13.71
N GLY A 392 9.73 -18.01 12.47
CA GLY A 392 9.07 -16.95 11.72
C GLY A 392 9.41 -15.53 12.17
N ARG A 393 10.45 -15.32 12.99
CA ARG A 393 10.84 -14.00 13.52
C ARG A 393 11.08 -12.96 12.43
N GLN A 394 11.64 -13.35 11.28
CA GLN A 394 11.81 -12.43 10.14
C GLN A 394 10.46 -11.91 9.62
N ARG A 395 9.43 -12.75 9.58
CA ARG A 395 8.05 -12.35 9.22
C ARG A 395 7.51 -11.35 10.22
N GLU A 396 7.61 -11.67 11.51
CA GLU A 396 7.15 -10.79 12.59
C GLU A 396 7.85 -9.43 12.53
N ALA A 397 9.18 -9.41 12.40
CA ALA A 397 9.97 -8.18 12.25
C ALA A 397 9.51 -7.32 11.06
N ARG A 398 9.21 -7.96 9.92
CA ARG A 398 8.68 -7.27 8.74
C ARG A 398 7.27 -6.72 8.97
N LEU A 399 6.39 -7.47 9.62
CA LEU A 399 5.04 -7.01 9.96
C LEU A 399 5.06 -5.85 10.96
N GLU A 400 5.95 -5.89 11.95
CA GLU A 400 6.20 -4.78 12.89
C GLU A 400 6.64 -3.52 12.16
N MET A 401 7.58 -3.65 11.22
CA MET A 401 8.06 -2.55 10.41
C MET A 401 6.92 -1.92 9.61
N LEU A 402 6.19 -2.74 8.84
CA LEU A 402 5.07 -2.28 8.01
C LEU A 402 3.97 -1.60 8.84
N SER A 403 3.74 -2.08 10.07
CA SER A 403 2.76 -1.50 11.01
C SER A 403 3.22 -0.20 11.70
N GLY A 404 4.28 0.45 11.21
CA GLY A 404 4.81 1.69 11.78
C GLY A 404 5.51 1.51 13.13
N ARG A 405 6.09 0.33 13.41
CA ARG A 405 6.85 0.03 14.64
C ARG A 405 8.35 -0.22 14.35
N PRO A 406 9.07 0.74 13.74
CA PRO A 406 10.44 0.53 13.24
C PRO A 406 11.45 0.24 14.36
N VAL A 407 11.23 0.74 15.58
CA VAL A 407 12.14 0.46 16.72
C VAL A 407 12.12 -1.01 17.11
N GLN A 408 10.94 -1.64 17.11
CA GLN A 408 10.82 -3.06 17.43
C GLN A 408 11.39 -3.91 16.29
N ALA A 409 11.06 -3.57 15.04
CA ALA A 409 11.59 -4.24 13.85
C ALA A 409 13.13 -4.23 13.79
N ILE A 410 13.78 -3.09 14.07
CA ILE A 410 15.26 -2.99 14.09
C ILE A 410 15.88 -3.99 15.08
N LYS A 411 15.30 -4.16 16.27
CA LYS A 411 15.82 -5.11 17.27
C LYS A 411 15.78 -6.53 16.73
N GLU A 412 14.64 -6.92 16.15
CA GLU A 412 14.48 -8.26 15.60
C GLU A 412 15.39 -8.51 14.39
N PHE A 413 15.50 -7.54 13.46
CA PHE A 413 16.43 -7.63 12.33
C PHE A 413 17.89 -7.75 12.77
N GLN A 414 18.29 -7.06 13.84
CA GLN A 414 19.64 -7.20 14.40
C GLN A 414 19.89 -8.61 14.93
N LEU A 415 18.92 -9.22 15.63
CA LEU A 415 19.04 -10.61 16.10
C LEU A 415 19.17 -11.60 14.94
N ILE A 416 18.36 -11.42 13.88
CA ILE A 416 18.39 -12.28 12.69
C ILE A 416 19.76 -12.23 11.99
N ARG A 417 20.36 -11.03 11.92
CA ARG A 417 21.71 -10.86 11.36
C ARG A 417 22.81 -11.47 12.23
N ILE A 418 22.63 -11.54 13.55
CA ILE A 418 23.58 -12.23 14.44
C ILE A 418 23.49 -13.75 14.23
N ASP A 419 22.28 -14.27 14.01
CA ASP A 419 22.02 -15.69 13.79
C ASP A 419 22.57 -16.21 12.45
N GLU A 420 22.96 -15.33 11.51
CA GLU A 420 23.65 -15.70 10.25
C GLU A 420 24.88 -16.61 10.49
N ARG A 421 25.57 -16.44 11.63
CA ARG A 421 26.71 -17.29 12.01
C ARG A 421 26.35 -18.77 12.09
N PHE A 422 25.09 -19.08 12.41
CA PHE A 422 24.56 -20.45 12.38
C PHE A 422 24.40 -20.94 10.93
N GLY A 423 23.79 -20.12 10.06
CA GLY A 423 23.60 -20.43 8.64
C GLY A 423 24.90 -20.63 7.85
N ASN A 424 26.02 -20.08 8.31
CA ASN A 424 27.32 -20.23 7.65
C ASN A 424 28.08 -21.52 8.03
N GLN A 425 27.53 -22.37 8.90
CA GLN A 425 28.16 -23.64 9.25
C GLN A 425 28.00 -24.68 8.12
N THR A 426 29.06 -25.43 7.81
CA THR A 426 29.10 -26.38 6.69
C THR A 426 28.23 -27.62 6.88
N ASN A 427 27.84 -27.93 8.12
CA ASN A 427 26.96 -29.03 8.50
C ASN A 427 25.46 -28.69 8.39
N VAL A 428 25.09 -27.46 8.04
CA VAL A 428 23.70 -27.03 7.89
C VAL A 428 23.18 -27.36 6.49
N ARG A 429 21.93 -27.85 6.41
CA ARG A 429 21.28 -28.21 5.15
C ARG A 429 21.24 -27.03 4.17
N PRO A 430 21.42 -27.25 2.85
CA PRO A 430 21.47 -26.17 1.86
C PRO A 430 20.25 -25.23 1.84
N ASP A 431 19.05 -25.75 2.10
CA ASP A 431 17.81 -24.96 2.17
C ASP A 431 17.80 -24.01 3.37
N ILE A 432 18.26 -24.47 4.53
CA ILE A 432 18.41 -23.62 5.73
C ILE A 432 19.51 -22.56 5.51
N ARG A 433 20.60 -22.89 4.83
CA ARG A 433 21.63 -21.88 4.50
C ARG A 433 21.08 -20.79 3.57
N THR A 434 20.25 -21.18 2.60
CA THR A 434 19.57 -20.23 1.70
C THR A 434 18.61 -19.33 2.47
N MET A 435 17.83 -19.92 3.39
CA MET A 435 16.93 -19.21 4.32
C MET A 435 17.66 -18.12 5.09
N TYR A 436 18.74 -18.45 5.80
CA TYR A 436 19.50 -17.49 6.61
C TYR A 436 20.16 -16.41 5.76
N ARG A 437 20.71 -16.77 4.60
CA ARG A 437 21.30 -15.78 3.68
C ARG A 437 20.26 -14.75 3.25
N GLN A 438 19.08 -15.21 2.83
CA GLN A 438 18.02 -14.31 2.41
C GLN A 438 17.51 -13.46 3.58
N ALA A 439 17.21 -14.08 4.73
CA ALA A 439 16.73 -13.37 5.90
C ALA A 439 17.71 -12.28 6.36
N THR A 440 19.02 -12.56 6.32
CA THR A 440 20.07 -11.61 6.69
C THR A 440 20.18 -10.47 5.67
N ASP A 441 20.14 -10.77 4.37
CA ASP A 441 20.18 -9.78 3.30
C ASP A 441 18.98 -8.83 3.41
N ASP A 442 17.77 -9.37 3.55
CA ASP A 442 16.54 -8.59 3.72
C ASP A 442 16.58 -7.76 5.02
N ALA A 443 16.95 -8.36 6.15
CA ALA A 443 17.05 -7.69 7.44
C ALA A 443 18.06 -6.53 7.43
N PHE A 444 19.15 -6.64 6.66
CA PHE A 444 20.14 -5.57 6.56
C PHE A 444 19.56 -4.36 5.82
N TYR A 445 18.94 -4.56 4.66
CA TYR A 445 18.28 -3.46 3.95
C TYR A 445 17.13 -2.84 4.76
N TRP A 446 16.22 -3.66 5.30
CA TRP A 446 15.09 -3.15 6.07
C TRP A 446 15.48 -2.45 7.37
N THR A 447 16.64 -2.78 7.96
CA THR A 447 17.20 -1.98 9.07
C THR A 447 17.49 -0.54 8.64
N ALA A 448 18.06 -0.32 7.44
CA ALA A 448 18.33 1.02 6.93
C ALA A 448 17.01 1.79 6.68
N LEU A 449 16.00 1.12 6.15
CA LEU A 449 14.68 1.71 5.91
C LEU A 449 13.98 2.09 7.23
N CYS A 450 13.97 1.21 8.23
CA CYS A 450 13.47 1.54 9.57
C CYS A 450 14.18 2.77 10.18
N GLN A 451 15.49 2.90 9.97
CA GLN A 451 16.25 4.07 10.45
C GLN A 451 15.82 5.35 9.74
N PHE A 452 15.50 5.27 8.45
CA PHE A 452 14.98 6.41 7.68
C PHE A 452 13.59 6.81 8.18
N GLU A 453 12.67 5.85 8.33
CA GLU A 453 11.29 6.08 8.80
C GLU A 453 11.23 6.69 10.21
N ARG A 454 12.22 6.43 11.07
CA ARG A 454 12.32 7.08 12.39
C ARG A 454 12.61 8.58 12.32
N GLY A 455 13.09 9.07 11.17
CA GLY A 455 13.34 10.49 10.93
C GLY A 455 14.42 11.13 11.79
N GLY A 456 14.59 12.45 11.58
CA GLY A 456 15.44 13.32 12.39
C GLY A 456 16.90 12.87 12.47
N ALA A 457 17.41 12.71 13.68
CA ALA A 457 18.81 12.32 13.92
C ALA A 457 19.21 10.92 13.38
N ASN A 458 18.24 10.12 12.87
CA ASN A 458 18.52 8.80 12.32
C ASN A 458 18.86 8.82 10.82
N PHE A 459 18.64 9.94 10.10
CA PHE A 459 18.93 10.01 8.67
C PHE A 459 20.40 9.71 8.33
N PRO A 460 21.43 10.25 9.02
CA PRO A 460 22.81 9.90 8.74
C PRO A 460 23.13 8.42 9.01
N THR A 461 22.48 7.83 10.02
CA THR A 461 22.64 6.41 10.35
C THR A 461 22.02 5.52 9.26
N SER A 462 20.86 5.91 8.73
CA SER A 462 20.24 5.25 7.59
C SER A 462 21.14 5.31 6.36
N ALA A 463 21.64 6.50 6.00
CA ALA A 463 22.56 6.69 4.88
C ALA A 463 23.81 5.79 5.00
N ALA A 464 24.43 5.73 6.19
CA ALA A 464 25.59 4.89 6.44
C ALA A 464 25.28 3.38 6.41
N THR A 465 24.08 2.98 6.84
CA THR A 465 23.64 1.57 6.78
C THR A 465 23.34 1.17 5.34
N ALA A 466 22.67 2.03 4.58
CA ALA A 466 22.40 1.83 3.16
C ALA A 466 23.69 1.77 2.34
N ALA A 467 24.66 2.67 2.57
CA ALA A 467 25.97 2.64 1.93
C ALA A 467 26.70 1.30 2.16
N ARG A 468 26.74 0.81 3.41
CA ARG A 468 27.32 -0.51 3.72
C ARG A 468 26.55 -1.65 3.08
N TYR A 469 25.24 -1.52 2.92
CA TYR A 469 24.46 -2.52 2.19
C TYR A 469 24.82 -2.53 0.71
N VAL A 470 25.03 -1.39 0.06
CA VAL A 470 25.48 -1.33 -1.34
C VAL A 470 26.79 -2.08 -1.56
N GLU A 471 27.70 -2.04 -0.58
CA GLU A 471 29.00 -2.73 -0.65
C GLU A 471 28.91 -4.25 -0.40
N ASN A 472 27.98 -4.69 0.45
CA ASN A 472 28.00 -6.05 1.02
C ASN A 472 26.73 -6.88 0.77
N GLY A 473 25.63 -6.21 0.41
CA GLY A 473 24.33 -6.80 0.14
C GLY A 473 24.17 -7.25 -1.30
N SER A 474 23.00 -7.80 -1.61
CA SER A 474 22.75 -8.41 -2.92
C SER A 474 21.37 -8.12 -3.49
N GLY A 475 20.30 -8.39 -2.74
CA GLY A 475 18.94 -8.28 -3.26
C GLY A 475 18.50 -6.84 -3.52
N TRP A 476 18.90 -5.90 -2.67
CA TRP A 476 18.32 -4.56 -2.56
C TRP A 476 19.27 -3.44 -2.97
N VAL A 477 20.33 -3.73 -3.74
CA VAL A 477 21.41 -2.76 -4.01
C VAL A 477 20.88 -1.45 -4.61
N ALA A 478 20.02 -1.54 -5.63
CA ALA A 478 19.43 -0.36 -6.25
C ALA A 478 18.59 0.46 -5.26
N GLU A 479 17.74 -0.20 -4.47
CA GLU A 479 16.91 0.48 -3.48
C GLU A 479 17.73 1.05 -2.31
N ALA A 480 18.83 0.40 -1.94
CA ALA A 480 19.75 0.92 -0.94
C ALA A 480 20.47 2.17 -1.45
N GLN A 481 20.85 2.25 -2.72
CA GLN A 481 21.42 3.48 -3.29
C GLN A 481 20.38 4.61 -3.32
N ARG A 482 19.13 4.34 -3.71
CA ARG A 482 18.05 5.34 -3.65
C ARG A 482 17.81 5.83 -2.22
N LEU A 483 17.71 4.91 -1.27
CA LEU A 483 17.55 5.21 0.15
C LEU A 483 18.74 6.00 0.72
N GLN A 484 19.96 5.69 0.27
CA GLN A 484 21.15 6.44 0.66
C GLN A 484 21.05 7.90 0.19
N ALA A 485 20.66 8.14 -1.07
CA ALA A 485 20.51 9.48 -1.61
C ALA A 485 19.45 10.28 -0.83
N THR A 486 18.27 9.70 -0.59
CA THR A 486 17.21 10.38 0.16
C THR A 486 17.59 10.61 1.63
N ALA A 487 18.28 9.67 2.27
CA ALA A 487 18.75 9.83 3.65
C ALA A 487 19.82 10.93 3.80
N LEU A 488 20.73 11.06 2.83
CA LEU A 488 21.70 12.16 2.79
C LEU A 488 21.01 13.51 2.59
N ALA A 489 20.08 13.59 1.63
CA ALA A 489 19.31 14.80 1.39
C ALA A 489 18.47 15.19 2.62
N ALA A 490 17.86 14.22 3.31
CA ALA A 490 17.09 14.46 4.53
C ALA A 490 17.95 15.00 5.68
N SER A 491 19.26 14.72 5.65
CA SER A 491 20.26 15.23 6.60
C SER A 491 20.81 16.61 6.21
N GLY A 492 20.38 17.18 5.09
CA GLY A 492 20.91 18.42 4.52
C GLY A 492 22.22 18.24 3.72
N GLU A 493 22.69 17.02 3.51
CA GLU A 493 23.92 16.72 2.76
C GLU A 493 23.64 16.62 1.25
N PHE A 494 23.10 17.68 0.65
CA PHE A 494 22.62 17.68 -0.75
C PHE A 494 23.71 17.35 -1.78
N GLU A 495 24.92 17.86 -1.61
CA GLU A 495 26.04 17.56 -2.52
C GLU A 495 26.32 16.06 -2.60
N LYS A 496 26.45 15.40 -1.44
CA LYS A 496 26.65 13.94 -1.37
C LYS A 496 25.44 13.18 -1.89
N ALA A 497 24.22 13.66 -1.64
CA ALA A 497 23.02 13.05 -2.18
C ALA A 497 23.04 13.05 -3.72
N LEU A 498 23.44 14.16 -4.34
CA LEU A 498 23.57 14.30 -5.79
C LEU A 498 24.66 13.37 -6.37
N GLU A 499 25.79 13.20 -5.68
CA GLU A 499 26.81 12.21 -6.08
C GLU A 499 26.24 10.78 -6.14
N VAL A 500 25.39 10.41 -5.16
CA VAL A 500 24.71 9.11 -5.17
C VAL A 500 23.72 9.00 -6.33
N VAL A 501 22.99 10.08 -6.65
CA VAL A 501 22.09 10.12 -7.82
C VAL A 501 22.86 9.89 -9.11
N ASP A 502 24.00 10.54 -9.29
CA ASP A 502 24.85 10.37 -10.47
C ASP A 502 25.38 8.94 -10.59
N ARG A 503 25.75 8.32 -9.46
CA ARG A 503 26.12 6.90 -9.43
C ARG A 503 24.95 6.00 -9.82
N CYS A 504 23.73 6.25 -9.33
CA CYS A 504 22.55 5.48 -9.73
C CYS A 504 22.33 5.52 -11.25
N ARG A 505 22.50 6.70 -11.86
CA ARG A 505 22.40 6.86 -13.32
C ARG A 505 23.49 6.06 -14.05
N ALA A 506 24.73 6.12 -13.56
CA ALA A 506 25.85 5.36 -14.13
C ALA A 506 25.62 3.85 -14.03
N ASP A 507 24.98 3.38 -12.96
CA ASP A 507 24.64 1.97 -12.73
C ASP A 507 23.38 1.52 -13.50
N GLY A 508 22.75 2.40 -14.28
CA GLY A 508 21.54 2.10 -15.07
C GLY A 508 20.28 1.89 -14.22
N ILE A 509 20.26 2.42 -13.00
CA ILE A 509 19.11 2.36 -12.12
C ILE A 509 18.10 3.41 -12.56
N ASP A 510 16.82 3.04 -12.59
CA ASP A 510 15.75 4.00 -12.81
C ASP A 510 15.81 5.09 -11.73
N THR A 511 16.04 6.32 -12.20
CA THR A 511 16.25 7.52 -11.39
C THR A 511 15.11 8.52 -11.55
N THR A 512 13.98 8.17 -12.16
CA THR A 512 12.86 9.12 -12.43
C THR A 512 12.47 9.90 -11.17
N ARG A 513 12.12 9.20 -10.08
CA ARG A 513 11.88 9.82 -8.76
C ARG A 513 13.06 10.65 -8.25
N LEU A 514 14.27 10.12 -8.34
CA LEU A 514 15.47 10.80 -7.84
C LEU A 514 15.82 12.05 -8.65
N ASN A 515 15.49 12.11 -9.94
CA ASN A 515 15.75 13.25 -10.80
C ASN A 515 14.88 14.44 -10.37
N VAL A 516 13.60 14.19 -10.09
CA VAL A 516 12.67 15.21 -9.56
C VAL A 516 13.15 15.73 -8.21
N LEU A 517 13.56 14.84 -7.30
CA LEU A 517 14.07 15.23 -5.98
C LEU A 517 15.40 15.98 -6.10
N ALA A 518 16.32 15.51 -6.95
CA ALA A 518 17.62 16.12 -7.18
C ALA A 518 17.52 17.55 -7.71
N GLU A 519 16.55 17.83 -8.58
CA GLU A 519 16.28 19.19 -9.04
C GLU A 519 15.91 20.10 -7.85
N ARG A 520 15.00 19.66 -6.99
CA ARG A 520 14.59 20.41 -5.78
C ARG A 520 15.77 20.61 -4.81
N TRP A 521 16.63 19.61 -4.65
CA TRP A 521 17.82 19.71 -3.80
C TRP A 521 18.82 20.74 -4.33
N ARG A 522 19.06 20.79 -5.65
CA ARG A 522 19.90 21.82 -6.26
C ARG A 522 19.33 23.22 -6.02
N THR A 523 18.03 23.41 -6.26
CA THR A 523 17.37 24.71 -6.01
C THR A 523 17.53 25.15 -4.55
N LYS A 524 17.39 24.23 -3.59
CA LYS A 524 17.59 24.54 -2.17
C LYS A 524 19.04 24.91 -1.86
N GLN A 525 20.00 24.14 -2.37
CA GLN A 525 21.43 24.41 -2.20
C GLN A 525 21.85 25.77 -2.76
N ASP A 526 21.35 26.13 -3.95
CA ASP A 526 21.64 27.42 -4.59
C ASP A 526 21.06 28.59 -3.76
N ALA A 527 19.86 28.42 -3.22
CA ALA A 527 19.22 29.42 -2.36
C ALA A 527 20.00 29.61 -1.04
N ASP A 528 20.36 28.52 -0.36
CA ASP A 528 21.10 28.58 0.91
C ASP A 528 22.49 29.22 0.71
N THR A 529 23.18 28.92 -0.41
CA THR A 529 24.48 29.52 -0.75
C THR A 529 24.38 31.03 -1.03
N ALA A 530 23.30 31.46 -1.66
CA ALA A 530 23.05 32.88 -1.95
C ALA A 530 22.75 33.68 -0.67
N GLU A 531 22.03 33.09 0.29
CA GLU A 531 21.77 33.70 1.59
C GLU A 531 23.06 33.87 2.42
N ASP A 532 23.90 32.83 2.49
CA ASP A 532 25.20 32.90 3.20
C ASP A 532 26.10 34.00 2.63
N SER A 533 26.16 34.13 1.30
CA SER A 533 26.97 35.15 0.62
C SER A 533 26.46 36.58 0.92
N ALA A 534 25.15 36.77 1.04
CA ALA A 534 24.56 38.09 1.33
C ALA A 534 24.75 38.53 2.79
N VAL A 535 24.82 37.57 3.73
CA VAL A 535 25.11 37.86 5.14
C VAL A 535 26.55 38.34 5.29
N ASP A 536 27.51 37.69 4.63
CA ASP A 536 28.92 38.07 4.67
C ASP A 536 29.13 39.49 4.12
N GLU A 537 28.55 39.85 2.98
CA GLU A 537 28.64 41.21 2.40
C GLU A 537 27.99 42.32 3.25
N SER A 538 27.01 41.98 4.10
CA SER A 538 26.37 42.95 5.01
C SER A 538 27.12 43.19 6.32
N SER A 539 28.14 42.35 6.59
CA SER A 539 28.95 42.40 7.81
C SER A 539 30.32 43.08 7.62
N GLU A 540 30.69 43.36 6.37
CA GLU A 540 31.81 44.24 5.97
C GLU A 540 31.38 45.71 5.87
#